data_AF-A0A7C0WC75-F1
#
_entry.id   AF-A0A7C0WC75-F1
#
_cell.length_a   1.000
_cell.length_b   1.000
_cell.length_c   1.000
_cell.angle_alpha   90.00
_cell.angle_beta   90.00
_cell.angle_gamma   90.00
#
_symmetry.space_group_name_H-M   'P 1'
#
loop_
_entity.id
_entity.type
_entity.pdbx_description
1 polymer ?
#
loop_
_entity_poly.entity_id
_entity_poly.type
_entity_poly.pdbx_seq_one_letter_code
_entity_poly.pdbx_strand_id
1 'polypeptide(L)'
;QSDIDTDTIGDVCDNCTGVTNTDQANNDLDTLGNACDNCPDSTNNDQSDIDSDTVGDVCDNCPHIANTDQSDVDTDMVGDLCDNCITEANQDQANSDSDNLGDACDNCPAVANEDQTNSDTDSWGDACDNCPTVNNDSQTDTDTDSIGDACDNCPGEINPNQANVDGDDYGDICDNCPDAINNDQLDTDGDEVGDTCDNCPSVANANQYDGDTDGAGDLCDNCPTIANSNQSDTDNDNVGDLCDNCPDDGNLNQVDSDSDGPGDACDNCPDLANTDQADDDGDGVGDVCDNCPTVSNAGQLESDGDGIGNLCDNCPDTQNNDQADDDGDNVGNVCDNCRTTPNSNQANSDSDGIGDACDNCPFNDNESQLDTDADQVGDVCDNCPDSANQSQVDADADNHGDACDNCPQTANADQADNDSDGKGDVCDNCPAIANTDQADADDDQIGDICDNCPATPNNDQANADNDDAGDACDDCTDIDTDGYGNPGYAANTCPDDNCPDVYNIDQTDTDSDSVGDSCDNCIDVYNPDQADLDQNGIGDACDWVCGDPDADGRINILDITYIVSYLYKGGSAPDPIESADVNGSGSINILDVTYIVNYLYKGGPEPDCP
;
A
#
# COMPACT_ATOMS: atom_id res chain seq x y z
N GLN A 1 138.26 94.54 -20.12
CA GLN A 1 137.29 93.74 -20.90
C GLN A 1 136.04 94.59 -21.01
N SER A 2 135.19 94.37 -22.02
CA SER A 2 133.89 95.05 -22.10
C SER A 2 132.92 94.46 -21.06
N ASP A 3 132.01 95.31 -20.62
CA ASP A 3 130.93 95.08 -19.64
C ASP A 3 129.83 96.05 -20.11
N ILE A 4 128.84 95.52 -20.84
CA ILE A 4 127.83 96.31 -21.57
C ILE A 4 126.72 96.81 -20.66
N ASP A 5 126.29 96.01 -19.70
CA ASP A 5 125.18 96.31 -18.80
C ASP A 5 125.66 96.95 -17.48
N THR A 6 126.98 97.07 -17.30
CA THR A 6 127.68 97.76 -16.21
C THR A 6 127.43 97.14 -14.84
N ASP A 7 127.11 95.85 -14.80
CA ASP A 7 126.82 95.11 -13.59
C ASP A 7 128.09 94.63 -12.86
N THR A 8 129.27 94.92 -13.41
CA THR A 8 130.61 94.54 -12.91
C THR A 8 131.07 93.12 -13.24
N ILE A 9 130.26 92.31 -13.91
CA ILE A 9 130.62 91.03 -14.54
C ILE A 9 131.02 91.33 -16.00
N GLY A 10 132.13 90.73 -16.46
CA GLY A 10 132.55 90.95 -17.85
C GLY A 10 131.71 90.10 -18.81
N ASP A 11 131.38 90.63 -20.00
CA ASP A 11 130.46 90.01 -20.97
C ASP A 11 130.72 88.52 -21.29
N VAL A 12 131.96 88.02 -21.13
CA VAL A 12 132.32 86.61 -21.41
C VAL A 12 131.88 85.65 -20.30
N CYS A 13 131.68 86.17 -19.09
CA CYS A 13 131.28 85.41 -17.91
C CYS A 13 129.85 85.74 -17.46
N ASP A 14 129.14 86.56 -18.23
CA ASP A 14 127.79 87.02 -17.93
C ASP A 14 126.74 86.15 -18.65
N ASN A 15 125.88 85.49 -17.88
CA ASN A 15 124.77 84.67 -18.39
C ASN A 15 123.53 85.48 -18.79
N CYS A 16 123.57 86.81 -18.66
CA CYS A 16 122.60 87.75 -19.21
C CYS A 16 123.27 89.04 -19.72
N THR A 17 124.18 88.92 -20.70
CA THR A 17 124.99 90.02 -21.34
C THR A 17 124.34 91.37 -21.72
N GLY A 18 123.04 91.58 -21.48
CA GLY A 18 122.35 92.86 -21.62
C GLY A 18 121.36 93.21 -20.50
N VAL A 19 121.33 92.44 -19.40
CA VAL A 19 120.42 92.60 -18.27
C VAL A 19 121.22 92.46 -16.98
N THR A 20 121.28 93.53 -16.19
CA THR A 20 122.03 93.59 -14.93
C THR A 20 121.72 92.43 -13.99
N ASN A 21 122.67 91.53 -13.78
CA ASN A 21 122.51 90.26 -13.07
C ASN A 21 123.76 89.90 -12.24
N THR A 22 124.06 90.73 -11.24
CA THR A 22 125.28 90.61 -10.44
C THR A 22 125.51 89.25 -9.73
N ASP A 23 124.46 88.45 -9.52
CA ASP A 23 124.53 87.15 -8.85
C ASP A 23 124.71 85.97 -9.82
N GLN A 24 124.47 86.18 -11.12
CA GLN A 24 124.57 85.19 -12.17
C GLN A 24 123.76 83.91 -11.86
N ALA A 25 122.62 84.06 -11.19
CA ALA A 25 121.75 82.94 -10.84
C ALA A 25 121.21 82.25 -12.11
N ASN A 26 121.16 80.93 -12.07
CA ASN A 26 120.69 80.06 -13.15
C ASN A 26 120.26 78.74 -12.49
N ASN A 27 118.94 78.56 -12.28
CA ASN A 27 118.42 77.43 -11.50
C ASN A 27 118.34 76.14 -12.34
N ASP A 28 117.95 76.27 -13.59
CA ASP A 28 117.70 75.18 -14.52
C ASP A 28 118.97 74.71 -15.27
N LEU A 29 120.07 75.46 -15.13
CA LEU A 29 121.41 75.23 -15.68
C LEU A 29 121.47 75.33 -17.20
N ASP A 30 120.56 76.08 -17.83
CA ASP A 30 120.61 76.35 -19.26
C ASP A 30 121.61 77.47 -19.61
N THR A 31 121.59 78.00 -20.84
CA THR A 31 122.56 79.03 -21.25
C THR A 31 122.23 80.45 -20.78
N LEU A 32 121.05 80.68 -20.21
CA LEU A 32 120.53 81.97 -19.77
C LEU A 32 120.50 82.03 -18.23
N GLY A 33 120.68 83.22 -17.66
CA GLY A 33 120.47 83.43 -16.23
C GLY A 33 119.00 83.71 -15.90
N ASN A 34 118.57 83.41 -14.68
CA ASN A 34 117.20 83.62 -14.20
C ASN A 34 116.66 85.04 -14.49
N ALA A 35 117.54 86.04 -14.53
CA ALA A 35 117.17 87.44 -14.76
C ALA A 35 116.73 87.75 -16.20
N CYS A 36 117.08 86.90 -17.15
CA CYS A 36 116.75 87.02 -18.57
C CYS A 36 116.07 85.77 -19.12
N ASP A 37 115.51 84.96 -18.23
CA ASP A 37 114.86 83.69 -18.52
C ASP A 37 113.36 83.76 -18.18
N ASN A 38 112.48 83.51 -19.15
CA ASN A 38 111.03 83.47 -18.99
C ASN A 38 110.49 82.12 -18.46
N CYS A 39 111.35 81.13 -18.22
CA CYS A 39 111.08 79.93 -17.42
C CYS A 39 112.29 79.60 -16.52
N PRO A 40 112.58 80.40 -15.48
CA PRO A 40 113.80 80.25 -14.67
C PRO A 40 114.06 78.86 -14.08
N ASP A 41 113.03 78.03 -13.95
CA ASP A 41 113.09 76.69 -13.37
C ASP A 41 112.92 75.56 -14.42
N SER A 42 112.84 75.88 -15.73
CA SER A 42 112.65 74.90 -16.82
C SER A 42 113.44 75.29 -18.07
N THR A 43 114.33 74.40 -18.52
CA THR A 43 115.22 74.62 -19.68
C THR A 43 114.48 75.05 -20.95
N ASN A 44 114.75 76.28 -21.41
CA ASN A 44 114.05 76.98 -22.48
C ASN A 44 114.96 77.98 -23.22
N ASN A 45 116.11 77.52 -23.72
CA ASN A 45 117.12 78.39 -24.36
C ASN A 45 116.61 79.28 -25.52
N ASP A 46 115.45 79.00 -26.13
CA ASP A 46 114.85 79.81 -27.20
C ASP A 46 113.88 80.89 -26.70
N GLN A 47 113.49 80.86 -25.42
CA GLN A 47 112.68 81.88 -24.75
C GLN A 47 111.37 82.16 -25.52
N SER A 48 110.75 81.11 -26.07
CA SER A 48 109.49 81.26 -26.78
C SER A 48 108.37 81.59 -25.80
N ASP A 49 107.52 82.54 -26.20
CA ASP A 49 106.40 83.08 -25.44
C ASP A 49 105.37 83.53 -26.50
N ILE A 50 104.46 82.64 -26.84
CA ILE A 50 103.54 82.78 -27.97
C ILE A 50 102.49 83.86 -27.70
N ASP A 51 101.98 83.93 -26.47
CA ASP A 51 100.91 84.86 -26.09
C ASP A 51 101.41 86.15 -25.43
N SER A 52 102.73 86.26 -25.23
CA SER A 52 103.44 87.44 -24.75
C SER A 52 103.06 87.83 -23.33
N ASP A 53 102.82 86.85 -22.46
CA ASP A 53 102.42 87.05 -21.07
C ASP A 53 103.60 87.10 -20.07
N THR A 54 104.82 86.96 -20.59
CA THR A 54 106.12 86.92 -19.90
C THR A 54 106.52 85.57 -19.28
N VAL A 55 105.70 84.54 -19.41
CA VAL A 55 105.99 83.14 -19.07
C VAL A 55 106.35 82.42 -20.38
N GLY A 56 107.37 81.55 -20.35
CA GLY A 56 107.76 80.82 -21.56
C GLY A 56 106.84 79.62 -21.84
N ASP A 57 106.62 79.31 -23.13
CA ASP A 57 105.68 78.26 -23.59
C ASP A 57 105.91 76.88 -22.92
N VAL A 58 107.13 76.61 -22.45
CA VAL A 58 107.51 75.33 -21.81
C VAL A 58 106.97 75.22 -20.39
N CYS A 59 106.81 76.34 -19.69
CA CYS A 59 106.31 76.40 -18.32
C CYS A 59 104.95 77.10 -18.21
N ASP A 60 104.34 77.43 -19.34
CA ASP A 60 103.03 78.04 -19.46
C ASP A 60 101.92 76.98 -19.47
N ASN A 61 101.00 77.04 -18.50
CA ASN A 61 99.83 76.17 -18.40
C ASN A 61 98.64 76.64 -19.26
N CYS A 62 98.75 77.81 -19.91
CA CYS A 62 97.88 78.24 -21.00
C CYS A 62 98.70 78.84 -22.16
N PRO A 63 99.46 78.05 -22.95
CA PRO A 63 100.41 78.51 -23.99
C PRO A 63 99.88 79.46 -25.10
N HIS A 64 98.58 79.70 -25.14
CA HIS A 64 97.89 80.50 -26.13
C HIS A 64 96.96 81.56 -25.51
N ILE A 65 96.85 81.62 -24.19
CA ILE A 65 95.98 82.54 -23.45
C ILE A 65 96.77 83.16 -22.30
N ALA A 66 97.23 84.39 -22.52
CA ALA A 66 98.09 85.11 -21.59
C ALA A 66 97.59 85.10 -20.14
N ASN A 67 98.33 84.44 -19.25
CA ASN A 67 98.02 84.24 -17.84
C ASN A 67 99.29 84.31 -16.98
N THR A 68 99.80 85.52 -16.77
CA THR A 68 101.08 85.75 -16.06
C THR A 68 101.14 85.20 -14.62
N ASP A 69 99.99 84.89 -13.99
CA ASP A 69 99.92 84.30 -12.65
C ASP A 69 99.86 82.76 -12.65
N GLN A 70 99.65 82.14 -13.80
CA GLN A 70 99.70 80.68 -14.01
C GLN A 70 98.81 79.93 -13.01
N SER A 71 97.63 80.48 -12.69
CA SER A 71 96.71 79.84 -11.76
C SER A 71 96.13 78.56 -12.35
N ASP A 72 96.07 77.53 -11.52
CA ASP A 72 95.62 76.18 -11.84
C ASP A 72 95.04 75.60 -10.54
N VAL A 73 93.71 75.69 -10.40
CA VAL A 73 92.98 75.39 -9.16
C VAL A 73 92.96 73.90 -8.86
N ASP A 74 92.79 73.05 -9.88
CA ASP A 74 92.65 71.61 -9.73
C ASP A 74 93.96 70.83 -9.94
N THR A 75 95.02 71.53 -10.35
CA THR A 75 96.40 71.06 -10.53
C THR A 75 96.58 70.04 -11.65
N ASP A 76 95.78 70.15 -12.71
CA ASP A 76 95.79 69.24 -13.87
C ASP A 76 96.79 69.63 -14.98
N MET A 77 97.52 70.74 -14.77
CA MET A 77 98.48 71.36 -15.69
C MET A 77 97.86 72.20 -16.82
N VAL A 78 96.57 72.46 -16.78
CA VAL A 78 95.85 73.44 -17.61
C VAL A 78 95.50 74.64 -16.73
N GLY A 79 95.82 75.86 -17.18
CA GLY A 79 95.54 77.05 -16.38
C GLY A 79 94.05 77.41 -16.37
N ASP A 80 93.58 78.04 -15.28
CA ASP A 80 92.16 78.39 -15.07
C ASP A 80 91.53 79.19 -16.22
N LEU A 81 92.33 79.95 -17.00
CA LEU A 81 91.86 80.75 -18.14
C LEU A 81 91.60 79.95 -19.42
N CYS A 82 92.19 78.76 -19.53
CA CYS A 82 92.05 77.86 -20.66
C CYS A 82 91.43 76.50 -20.28
N ASP A 83 90.95 76.39 -19.03
CA ASP A 83 90.34 75.20 -18.46
C ASP A 83 88.80 75.25 -18.50
N ASN A 84 88.19 74.27 -19.17
CA ASN A 84 86.75 74.09 -19.26
C ASN A 84 86.15 73.30 -18.09
N CYS A 85 86.97 72.85 -17.12
CA CYS A 85 86.56 72.31 -15.83
C CYS A 85 87.45 72.79 -14.67
N ILE A 86 87.42 74.10 -14.40
CA ILE A 86 88.22 74.82 -13.37
C ILE A 86 88.39 74.12 -11.99
N THR A 87 87.50 73.20 -11.62
CA THR A 87 87.56 72.50 -10.32
C THR A 87 87.75 70.99 -10.41
N GLU A 88 87.78 70.40 -11.60
CA GLU A 88 87.80 68.96 -11.83
C GLU A 88 88.83 68.60 -12.93
N ALA A 89 89.95 68.04 -12.49
CA ALA A 89 91.12 67.79 -13.34
C ALA A 89 90.80 67.05 -14.64
N ASN A 90 91.04 67.71 -15.79
CA ASN A 90 90.72 67.21 -17.12
C ASN A 90 91.71 67.72 -18.19
N GLN A 91 92.96 67.24 -18.09
CA GLN A 91 94.06 67.67 -18.96
C GLN A 91 93.80 67.60 -20.49
N ASP A 92 92.87 66.76 -20.95
CA ASP A 92 92.52 66.65 -22.37
C ASP A 92 91.48 67.67 -22.85
N GLN A 93 90.84 68.39 -21.91
CA GLN A 93 89.85 69.44 -22.15
C GLN A 93 88.73 68.97 -23.08
N ALA A 94 88.34 67.69 -22.97
CA ALA A 94 87.27 67.10 -23.76
C ALA A 94 85.94 67.83 -23.51
N ASN A 95 85.21 68.10 -24.59
CA ASN A 95 83.89 68.73 -24.56
C ASN A 95 83.12 68.24 -25.81
N SER A 96 82.21 67.31 -25.58
CA SER A 96 81.57 66.49 -26.59
C SER A 96 80.37 67.17 -27.25
N ASP A 97 79.68 68.06 -26.55
CA ASP A 97 78.48 68.76 -27.04
C ASP A 97 78.71 70.25 -27.37
N SER A 98 79.91 70.75 -27.11
CA SER A 98 80.36 72.12 -27.34
C SER A 98 79.61 73.18 -26.51
N ASP A 99 79.15 72.83 -25.31
CA ASP A 99 78.69 73.82 -24.33
C ASP A 99 79.88 74.45 -23.56
N ASN A 100 79.64 75.19 -22.46
CA ASN A 100 80.73 75.88 -21.75
C ASN A 100 81.44 75.01 -20.69
N LEU A 101 81.02 73.76 -20.50
CA LEU A 101 81.59 72.81 -19.55
C LEU A 101 82.39 71.73 -20.30
N GLY A 102 83.43 71.18 -19.68
CA GLY A 102 84.09 69.99 -20.18
C GLY A 102 83.37 68.71 -19.75
N ASP A 103 83.57 67.61 -20.49
CA ASP A 103 82.93 66.30 -20.23
C ASP A 103 83.16 65.78 -18.80
N ALA A 104 84.23 66.23 -18.13
CA ALA A 104 84.58 65.82 -16.77
C ALA A 104 83.72 66.48 -15.68
N CYS A 105 83.17 67.66 -15.95
CA CYS A 105 82.36 68.45 -15.02
C CYS A 105 80.94 68.69 -15.51
N ASP A 106 80.56 68.01 -16.60
CA ASP A 106 79.25 68.07 -17.22
C ASP A 106 78.42 66.81 -16.87
N ASN A 107 77.25 66.98 -16.25
CA ASN A 107 76.31 65.91 -15.94
C ASN A 107 75.42 65.50 -17.14
N CYS A 108 75.59 66.13 -18.30
CA CYS A 108 75.07 65.69 -19.59
C CYS A 108 76.08 65.88 -20.73
N PRO A 109 77.21 65.13 -20.77
CA PRO A 109 78.31 65.34 -21.73
C PRO A 109 77.93 65.32 -23.23
N ALA A 110 76.75 64.80 -23.57
CA ALA A 110 76.26 64.72 -24.94
C ALA A 110 75.13 65.71 -25.27
N VAL A 111 74.65 66.49 -24.29
CA VAL A 111 73.48 67.37 -24.40
C VAL A 111 73.70 68.66 -23.61
N ALA A 112 73.88 69.76 -24.36
CA ALA A 112 74.21 71.06 -23.79
C ALA A 112 73.23 71.48 -22.68
N ASN A 113 73.75 71.67 -21.47
CA ASN A 113 72.98 71.99 -20.27
C ASN A 113 73.81 72.86 -19.30
N GLU A 114 74.05 74.11 -19.72
CA GLU A 114 74.85 75.09 -18.98
C GLU A 114 74.40 75.33 -17.52
N ASP A 115 73.14 75.02 -17.17
CA ASP A 115 72.60 75.17 -15.82
C ASP A 115 72.85 73.97 -14.90
N GLN A 116 73.25 72.81 -15.47
CA GLN A 116 73.59 71.57 -14.78
C GLN A 116 72.48 71.14 -13.79
N THR A 117 71.21 71.45 -14.10
CA THR A 117 70.09 71.08 -13.23
C THR A 117 70.01 69.57 -13.11
N ASN A 118 69.90 69.09 -11.87
CA ASN A 118 69.78 67.69 -11.55
C ASN A 118 68.88 67.58 -10.31
N SER A 119 67.62 67.25 -10.55
CA SER A 119 66.53 67.36 -9.59
C SER A 119 66.48 66.21 -8.59
N ASP A 120 66.97 65.04 -8.95
CA ASP A 120 66.98 63.83 -8.11
C ASP A 120 68.38 63.41 -7.63
N THR A 121 69.40 64.15 -8.07
CA THR A 121 70.82 64.04 -7.69
C THR A 121 71.50 62.75 -8.13
N ASP A 122 71.02 62.12 -9.20
CA ASP A 122 71.70 60.98 -9.83
C ASP A 122 72.87 61.42 -10.73
N SER A 123 73.47 60.52 -11.50
CA SER A 123 74.64 60.84 -12.35
C SER A 123 74.30 61.66 -13.61
N TRP A 124 73.02 61.83 -13.95
CA TRP A 124 72.54 62.47 -15.16
C TRP A 124 71.81 63.78 -14.83
N GLY A 125 72.05 64.83 -15.61
CA GLY A 125 71.29 66.07 -15.49
C GLY A 125 69.89 65.96 -16.10
N ASP A 126 68.95 66.79 -15.63
CA ASP A 126 67.54 66.83 -16.08
C ASP A 126 67.41 66.96 -17.62
N ALA A 127 68.43 67.48 -18.31
CA ALA A 127 68.45 67.65 -19.76
C ALA A 127 68.67 66.35 -20.55
N CYS A 128 69.26 65.34 -19.93
CA CYS A 128 69.60 64.05 -20.53
C CYS A 128 69.11 62.85 -19.70
N ASP A 129 68.37 63.12 -18.63
CA ASP A 129 67.77 62.13 -17.75
C ASP A 129 66.34 61.77 -18.24
N ASN A 130 66.11 60.48 -18.51
CA ASN A 130 64.80 59.96 -18.91
C ASN A 130 63.84 59.71 -17.71
N CYS A 131 64.30 59.94 -16.48
CA CYS A 131 63.48 60.07 -15.28
C CYS A 131 63.93 61.24 -14.38
N PRO A 132 63.74 62.51 -14.79
CA PRO A 132 64.29 63.72 -14.12
C PRO A 132 64.00 63.91 -12.63
N THR A 133 63.17 63.07 -12.02
CA THR A 133 62.78 63.20 -10.61
C THR A 133 62.94 61.89 -9.83
N VAL A 134 63.44 60.83 -10.48
CA VAL A 134 63.55 59.49 -9.91
C VAL A 134 64.91 58.91 -10.28
N ASN A 135 65.79 58.84 -9.28
CA ASN A 135 67.16 58.38 -9.44
C ASN A 135 67.25 57.07 -10.22
N ASN A 136 67.88 57.11 -11.39
CA ASN A 136 68.00 55.99 -12.30
C ASN A 136 69.29 56.08 -13.12
N ASP A 137 70.44 56.02 -12.44
CA ASP A 137 71.79 56.06 -13.05
C ASP A 137 71.97 55.15 -14.29
N SER A 138 71.21 54.05 -14.40
CA SER A 138 71.27 53.13 -15.54
C SER A 138 70.57 53.63 -16.80
N GLN A 139 69.73 54.67 -16.72
CA GLN A 139 68.93 55.26 -17.81
C GLN A 139 68.28 54.17 -18.68
N THR A 140 67.77 53.12 -18.02
CA THR A 140 67.17 51.98 -18.71
C THR A 140 65.79 52.38 -19.18
N ASP A 141 65.53 52.15 -20.46
CA ASP A 141 64.27 52.41 -21.16
C ASP A 141 64.07 51.19 -22.06
N THR A 142 63.27 50.25 -21.57
CA THR A 142 63.12 48.92 -22.15
C THR A 142 62.30 48.95 -23.44
N ASP A 143 61.29 49.80 -23.52
CA ASP A 143 60.34 49.87 -24.63
C ASP A 143 60.62 51.03 -25.61
N THR A 144 61.59 51.88 -25.28
CA THR A 144 62.10 53.00 -26.08
C THR A 144 61.10 54.14 -26.27
N ASP A 145 60.26 54.39 -25.29
CA ASP A 145 59.23 55.43 -25.32
C ASP A 145 59.72 56.82 -24.85
N SER A 146 60.98 56.90 -24.39
CA SER A 146 61.67 58.07 -23.81
C SER A 146 61.40 58.35 -22.33
N ILE A 147 60.66 57.49 -21.64
CA ILE A 147 60.49 57.46 -20.19
C ILE A 147 61.32 56.30 -19.66
N GLY A 148 62.11 56.52 -18.61
CA GLY A 148 62.91 55.43 -18.05
C GLY A 148 62.08 54.43 -17.24
N ASP A 149 62.48 53.16 -17.22
CA ASP A 149 61.80 52.07 -16.49
C ASP A 149 61.53 52.40 -15.00
N ALA A 150 62.29 53.32 -14.41
CA ALA A 150 62.14 53.73 -13.00
C ALA A 150 60.93 54.63 -12.75
N CYS A 151 60.46 55.32 -13.77
CA CYS A 151 59.33 56.27 -13.71
C CYS A 151 58.25 55.97 -14.75
N ASP A 152 58.40 54.89 -15.52
CA ASP A 152 57.44 54.39 -16.48
C ASP A 152 56.43 53.43 -15.81
N ASN A 153 55.14 53.74 -15.92
CA ASN A 153 54.05 52.89 -15.45
C ASN A 153 53.66 51.77 -16.42
N CYS A 154 54.30 51.67 -17.59
CA CYS A 154 54.28 50.49 -18.46
C CYS A 154 55.65 50.21 -19.12
N PRO A 155 56.69 49.77 -18.36
CA PRO A 155 58.05 49.56 -18.89
C PRO A 155 58.23 48.61 -20.08
N GLY A 156 57.18 47.89 -20.48
CA GLY A 156 57.18 46.99 -21.62
C GLY A 156 56.37 47.47 -22.83
N GLU A 157 55.61 48.56 -22.70
CA GLU A 157 54.62 48.99 -23.69
C GLU A 157 54.64 50.52 -23.88
N ILE A 158 54.99 50.95 -25.10
CA ILE A 158 55.21 52.36 -25.46
C ILE A 158 54.03 53.25 -25.05
N ASN A 159 54.22 54.04 -23.99
CA ASN A 159 53.21 54.94 -23.43
C ASN A 159 53.77 56.32 -22.97
N PRO A 160 54.27 57.17 -23.90
CA PRO A 160 54.91 58.44 -23.52
C PRO A 160 54.02 59.45 -22.79
N ASN A 161 52.69 59.22 -22.76
CA ASN A 161 51.73 60.04 -22.04
C ASN A 161 51.49 59.59 -20.59
N GLN A 162 51.97 58.39 -20.22
CA GLN A 162 51.86 57.81 -18.87
C GLN A 162 50.42 57.87 -18.32
N ALA A 163 49.44 57.59 -19.19
CA ALA A 163 48.02 57.62 -18.80
C ALA A 163 47.73 56.48 -17.80
N ASN A 164 47.02 56.82 -16.74
CA ASN A 164 46.64 55.91 -15.65
C ASN A 164 45.41 56.54 -14.98
N VAL A 165 44.22 56.06 -15.34
CA VAL A 165 42.93 56.64 -14.97
C VAL A 165 42.56 56.36 -13.52
N ASP A 166 42.84 55.16 -13.04
CA ASP A 166 42.41 54.67 -11.73
C ASP A 166 43.44 54.94 -10.61
N GLY A 167 44.67 55.28 -10.97
CA GLY A 167 45.76 55.66 -10.08
C GLY A 167 46.55 54.48 -9.51
N ASP A 168 46.52 53.32 -10.16
CA ASP A 168 47.20 52.10 -9.72
C ASP A 168 48.70 52.10 -10.16
N ASP A 169 49.42 50.98 -10.04
CA ASP A 169 50.85 50.90 -10.42
C ASP A 169 51.09 50.74 -11.94
N TYR A 170 50.04 50.47 -12.72
CA TYR A 170 50.07 50.17 -14.16
C TYR A 170 49.43 51.30 -14.97
N GLY A 171 49.93 51.56 -16.18
CA GLY A 171 49.31 52.52 -17.09
C GLY A 171 48.16 51.90 -17.88
N ASP A 172 47.21 52.72 -18.37
CA ASP A 172 45.99 52.28 -19.08
C ASP A 172 46.24 51.28 -20.24
N ILE A 173 47.44 51.30 -20.84
CA ILE A 173 47.79 50.42 -21.99
C ILE A 173 48.25 49.03 -21.56
N CYS A 174 48.77 48.89 -20.34
CA CYS A 174 49.28 47.65 -19.78
C CYS A 174 48.51 47.18 -18.54
N ASP A 175 47.37 47.83 -18.28
CA ASP A 175 46.44 47.52 -17.22
C ASP A 175 45.25 46.73 -17.78
N ASN A 176 45.00 45.53 -17.24
CA ASN A 176 43.85 44.69 -17.60
C ASN A 176 42.55 45.10 -16.87
N CYS A 177 42.58 46.12 -16.02
CA CYS A 177 41.42 46.83 -15.48
C CYS A 177 41.61 48.37 -15.45
N PRO A 178 41.69 49.06 -16.60
CA PRO A 178 42.04 50.50 -16.68
C PRO A 178 41.20 51.49 -15.85
N ASP A 179 40.01 51.07 -15.40
CA ASP A 179 39.08 51.88 -14.62
C ASP A 179 38.99 51.43 -13.13
N ALA A 180 39.76 50.42 -12.71
CA ALA A 180 39.65 49.82 -11.38
C ALA A 180 40.98 49.26 -10.82
N ILE A 181 41.46 49.90 -9.75
CA ILE A 181 42.74 49.61 -9.07
C ILE A 181 42.95 48.12 -8.84
N ASN A 182 43.96 47.54 -9.51
CA ASN A 182 44.34 46.14 -9.40
C ASN A 182 45.86 45.92 -9.60
N ASN A 183 46.69 46.43 -8.69
CA ASN A 183 48.16 46.32 -8.75
C ASN A 183 48.71 44.86 -8.79
N ASP A 184 47.89 43.82 -8.62
CA ASP A 184 48.32 42.42 -8.81
C ASP A 184 48.12 41.92 -10.25
N GLN A 185 47.38 42.67 -11.08
CA GLN A 185 47.02 42.37 -12.47
C GLN A 185 46.54 40.93 -12.63
N LEU A 186 45.83 40.41 -11.62
CA LEU A 186 45.38 39.03 -11.63
C LEU A 186 44.30 38.84 -12.70
N ASP A 187 44.51 37.87 -13.57
CA ASP A 187 43.57 37.40 -14.60
C ASP A 187 43.55 35.88 -14.51
N THR A 188 42.52 35.35 -13.84
CA THR A 188 42.44 33.94 -13.45
C THR A 188 42.11 33.03 -14.63
N ASP A 189 41.33 33.50 -15.59
CA ASP A 189 40.88 32.68 -16.72
C ASP A 189 41.57 33.00 -18.07
N GLY A 190 42.35 34.08 -18.11
CA GLY A 190 43.20 34.47 -19.22
C GLY A 190 42.43 35.12 -20.36
N ASP A 191 41.36 35.86 -20.07
CA ASP A 191 40.52 36.50 -21.08
C ASP A 191 40.89 37.96 -21.39
N GLU A 192 41.97 38.46 -20.80
CA GLU A 192 42.49 39.83 -20.91
C GLU A 192 41.72 40.89 -20.09
N VAL A 193 40.75 40.49 -19.26
CA VAL A 193 40.07 41.33 -18.27
C VAL A 193 40.50 40.88 -16.86
N GLY A 194 40.98 41.80 -16.02
CA GLY A 194 41.44 41.44 -14.68
C GLY A 194 40.30 41.05 -13.73
N ASP A 195 40.57 40.13 -12.80
CA ASP A 195 39.60 39.59 -11.82
C ASP A 195 38.83 40.68 -11.04
N THR A 196 39.42 41.87 -10.89
CA THR A 196 38.82 43.01 -10.16
C THR A 196 37.67 43.67 -10.95
N CYS A 197 37.74 43.65 -12.28
CA CYS A 197 36.75 44.25 -13.16
C CYS A 197 36.03 43.23 -14.06
N ASP A 198 36.38 41.95 -13.95
CA ASP A 198 35.75 40.84 -14.63
C ASP A 198 34.43 40.42 -13.95
N ASN A 199 33.33 40.43 -14.69
CA ASN A 199 32.01 39.96 -14.26
C ASN A 199 31.84 38.43 -14.34
N CYS A 200 32.84 37.70 -14.85
CA CYS A 200 32.98 36.26 -14.74
C CYS A 200 34.45 35.81 -14.49
N PRO A 201 35.03 36.06 -13.30
CA PRO A 201 36.46 35.83 -12.96
C PRO A 201 37.03 34.41 -13.15
N SER A 202 36.23 33.46 -13.60
CA SER A 202 36.63 32.07 -13.80
C SER A 202 36.16 31.49 -15.14
N VAL A 203 35.51 32.30 -15.99
CA VAL A 203 34.92 31.89 -17.26
C VAL A 203 35.19 32.94 -18.33
N ALA A 204 36.20 32.67 -19.16
CA ALA A 204 36.71 33.63 -20.13
C ALA A 204 35.61 34.25 -21.00
N ASN A 205 35.41 35.55 -20.86
CA ASN A 205 34.34 36.33 -21.47
C ASN A 205 34.76 37.77 -21.77
N ALA A 206 35.86 38.00 -22.47
CA ALA A 206 36.45 39.30 -22.82
C ALA A 206 35.50 40.44 -23.32
N ASN A 207 34.26 40.12 -23.73
CA ASN A 207 33.25 41.11 -24.09
C ASN A 207 32.42 41.63 -22.91
N GLN A 208 32.50 40.98 -21.75
CA GLN A 208 31.85 41.33 -20.48
C GLN A 208 30.33 41.56 -20.64
N TYR A 209 29.67 40.79 -21.51
CA TYR A 209 28.23 40.90 -21.68
C TYR A 209 27.49 40.45 -20.42
N ASP A 210 26.55 41.29 -20.01
CA ASP A 210 25.66 41.12 -18.85
C ASP A 210 24.28 41.63 -19.31
N GLY A 211 23.40 40.69 -19.65
CA GLY A 211 22.13 40.94 -20.32
C GLY A 211 21.08 41.60 -19.43
N ASP A 212 21.11 41.34 -18.13
CA ASP A 212 20.13 41.83 -17.16
C ASP A 212 20.69 42.86 -16.17
N THR A 213 21.99 43.16 -16.28
CA THR A 213 22.72 44.21 -15.57
C THR A 213 22.83 43.98 -14.06
N ASP A 214 22.97 42.73 -13.64
CA ASP A 214 23.05 42.34 -12.24
C ASP A 214 24.50 42.25 -11.70
N GLY A 215 25.49 42.32 -12.59
CA GLY A 215 26.91 42.25 -12.27
C GLY A 215 27.56 40.88 -12.46
N ALA A 216 26.80 39.83 -12.82
CA ALA A 216 27.32 38.56 -13.32
C ALA A 216 27.26 38.56 -14.85
N GLY A 217 28.32 38.09 -15.52
CA GLY A 217 28.31 38.02 -16.98
C GLY A 217 27.48 36.84 -17.50
N ASP A 218 26.89 36.97 -18.70
CA ASP A 218 26.01 35.97 -19.33
C ASP A 218 26.58 34.53 -19.37
N LEU A 219 27.90 34.36 -19.32
CA LEU A 219 28.57 33.05 -19.37
C LEU A 219 28.65 32.35 -18.00
N CYS A 220 28.58 33.10 -16.91
CA CYS A 220 28.62 32.58 -15.54
C CYS A 220 27.33 32.87 -14.76
N ASP A 221 26.42 33.66 -15.32
CA ASP A 221 25.11 33.94 -14.80
C ASP A 221 24.18 32.72 -14.91
N ASN A 222 23.67 32.25 -13.77
CA ASN A 222 22.72 31.14 -13.70
C ASN A 222 21.26 31.58 -13.92
N CYS A 223 20.99 32.88 -14.08
CA CYS A 223 19.76 33.45 -14.60
C CYS A 223 19.98 34.60 -15.61
N PRO A 224 20.50 34.33 -16.83
CA PRO A 224 20.94 35.34 -17.83
C PRO A 224 19.95 36.42 -18.29
N THR A 225 18.71 36.38 -17.80
CA THR A 225 17.64 37.33 -18.16
C THR A 225 16.90 37.89 -16.95
N ILE A 226 17.24 37.45 -15.73
CA ILE A 226 16.57 37.81 -14.49
C ILE A 226 17.63 38.13 -13.43
N ALA A 227 17.80 39.42 -13.18
CA ALA A 227 18.84 39.92 -12.30
C ALA A 227 18.81 39.25 -10.91
N ASN A 228 19.88 38.53 -10.61
CA ASN A 228 20.07 37.76 -9.38
C ASN A 228 21.53 37.87 -8.92
N SER A 229 22.01 39.08 -8.60
CA SER A 229 23.42 39.38 -8.28
C SER A 229 24.11 38.49 -7.23
N ASN A 230 23.35 37.74 -6.42
CA ASN A 230 23.86 36.77 -5.46
C ASN A 230 24.08 35.36 -6.04
N GLN A 231 23.67 35.12 -7.28
CA GLN A 231 23.84 33.91 -8.07
C GLN A 231 23.49 32.65 -7.25
N SER A 232 22.39 32.73 -6.50
CA SER A 232 21.96 31.65 -5.62
C SER A 232 21.29 30.55 -6.42
N ASP A 233 21.67 29.32 -6.09
CA ASP A 233 21.24 28.07 -6.73
C ASP A 233 21.22 27.03 -5.59
N THR A 234 20.03 26.78 -5.07
CA THR A 234 19.82 26.03 -3.82
C THR A 234 20.05 24.53 -4.02
N ASP A 235 19.65 23.98 -5.17
CA ASP A 235 19.75 22.56 -5.47
C ASP A 235 21.00 22.18 -6.30
N ASN A 236 21.74 23.16 -6.81
CA ASN A 236 22.95 23.06 -7.62
C ASN A 236 22.73 22.43 -9.00
N ASP A 237 21.62 22.74 -9.65
CA ASP A 237 21.32 22.28 -11.01
C ASP A 237 21.86 23.21 -12.12
N ASN A 238 22.45 24.34 -11.75
CA ASN A 238 22.96 25.45 -12.59
C ASN A 238 21.90 26.41 -13.14
N VAL A 239 20.68 26.40 -12.60
CA VAL A 239 19.64 27.40 -12.79
C VAL A 239 19.51 28.17 -11.48
N GLY A 240 19.49 29.50 -11.53
CA GLY A 240 19.41 30.29 -10.30
C GLY A 240 18.00 30.30 -9.70
N ASP A 241 17.89 30.39 -8.37
CA ASP A 241 16.63 30.32 -7.61
C ASP A 241 15.53 31.27 -8.12
N LEU A 242 15.89 32.38 -8.78
CA LEU A 242 14.94 33.38 -9.31
C LEU A 242 14.34 33.01 -10.67
N CYS A 243 14.99 32.13 -11.42
CA CYS A 243 14.56 31.66 -12.73
C CYS A 243 14.34 30.14 -12.77
N ASP A 244 14.49 29.48 -11.64
CA ASP A 244 14.24 28.06 -11.42
C ASP A 244 12.76 27.80 -11.07
N ASN A 245 12.13 26.92 -11.82
CA ASN A 245 10.75 26.47 -11.60
C ASN A 245 10.63 25.31 -10.59
N CYS A 246 11.76 24.78 -10.09
CA CYS A 246 11.87 23.85 -8.97
C CYS A 246 13.09 24.17 -8.07
N PRO A 247 13.12 25.30 -7.34
CA PRO A 247 14.32 25.76 -6.61
C PRO A 247 14.96 24.80 -5.60
N ASP A 248 14.25 23.76 -5.18
CA ASP A 248 14.72 22.78 -4.20
C ASP A 248 15.03 21.40 -4.83
N ASP A 249 14.72 21.19 -6.12
CA ASP A 249 14.76 19.90 -6.81
C ASP A 249 15.38 19.99 -8.22
N GLY A 250 16.65 19.60 -8.31
CA GLY A 250 17.46 19.88 -9.50
C GLY A 250 16.89 19.38 -10.83
N ASN A 251 16.67 20.31 -11.74
CA ASN A 251 15.99 20.10 -13.02
C ASN A 251 16.49 21.06 -14.11
N LEU A 252 17.80 21.05 -14.42
CA LEU A 252 18.48 21.92 -15.40
C LEU A 252 17.74 22.22 -16.73
N ASN A 253 16.90 21.29 -17.22
CA ASN A 253 16.14 21.49 -18.45
C ASN A 253 14.82 22.28 -18.27
N GLN A 254 14.44 22.59 -17.03
CA GLN A 254 13.31 23.41 -16.62
C GLN A 254 12.03 23.01 -17.35
N VAL A 255 11.80 21.69 -17.44
CA VAL A 255 10.61 21.15 -18.10
C VAL A 255 9.41 21.39 -17.19
N ASP A 256 8.36 21.90 -17.81
CA ASP A 256 7.05 22.16 -17.25
C ASP A 256 6.03 21.71 -18.31
N SER A 257 5.57 20.47 -18.15
CA SER A 257 4.81 19.72 -19.16
C SER A 257 3.39 20.26 -19.35
N ASP A 258 2.79 20.85 -18.32
CA ASP A 258 1.42 21.38 -18.35
C ASP A 258 1.34 22.93 -18.32
N SER A 259 2.48 23.60 -18.15
CA SER A 259 2.65 25.05 -18.16
C SER A 259 1.96 25.78 -17.02
N ASP A 260 1.97 25.22 -15.81
CA ASP A 260 1.29 25.78 -14.64
C ASP A 260 2.18 26.53 -13.65
N GLY A 261 3.51 26.44 -13.81
CA GLY A 261 4.50 27.14 -13.00
C GLY A 261 5.56 26.19 -12.42
N PRO A 262 5.21 25.32 -11.45
CA PRO A 262 6.06 24.21 -11.00
C PRO A 262 6.64 23.39 -12.17
N GLY A 263 7.91 23.01 -12.07
CA GLY A 263 8.51 22.09 -13.05
C GLY A 263 8.20 20.63 -12.74
N ASP A 264 8.27 19.75 -13.75
CA ASP A 264 7.97 18.30 -13.63
C ASP A 264 8.73 17.59 -12.50
N ALA A 265 9.86 18.14 -12.04
CA ALA A 265 10.68 17.56 -10.97
C ALA A 265 10.09 17.76 -9.56
N CYS A 266 9.35 18.85 -9.36
CA CYS A 266 8.74 19.24 -8.10
C CYS A 266 7.20 19.36 -8.18
N ASP A 267 6.63 19.10 -9.37
CA ASP A 267 5.19 19.06 -9.60
C ASP A 267 4.59 17.71 -9.18
N ASN A 268 3.66 17.73 -8.23
CA ASN A 268 2.93 16.55 -7.78
C ASN A 268 1.78 16.13 -8.73
N CYS A 269 1.53 16.89 -9.80
CA CYS A 269 0.67 16.52 -10.93
C CYS A 269 1.26 16.96 -12.31
N PRO A 270 2.39 16.40 -12.79
CA PRO A 270 3.15 16.90 -13.96
C PRO A 270 2.39 17.05 -15.30
N ASP A 271 1.22 16.44 -15.42
CA ASP A 271 0.40 16.46 -16.64
C ASP A 271 -0.91 17.26 -16.45
N LEU A 272 -1.16 17.84 -15.27
CA LEU A 272 -2.41 18.52 -14.92
C LEU A 272 -2.23 19.70 -13.96
N ALA A 273 -2.38 20.89 -14.53
CA ALA A 273 -2.12 22.16 -13.85
C ALA A 273 -2.77 22.28 -12.46
N ASN A 274 -1.90 22.47 -11.46
CA ASN A 274 -2.20 22.75 -10.06
C ASN A 274 -1.11 23.62 -9.43
N THR A 275 -1.08 24.90 -9.82
CA THR A 275 -0.10 25.89 -9.32
C THR A 275 -0.02 25.99 -7.78
N ASP A 276 -1.04 25.56 -7.04
CA ASP A 276 -1.03 25.54 -5.57
C ASP A 276 -0.37 24.31 -4.94
N GLN A 277 -0.11 23.26 -5.74
CA GLN A 277 0.57 22.02 -5.37
C GLN A 277 -0.06 21.38 -4.13
N ALA A 278 -1.40 21.45 -4.03
CA ALA A 278 -2.13 20.85 -2.92
C ALA A 278 -1.99 19.31 -2.94
N ASP A 279 -1.73 18.74 -1.78
CA ASP A 279 -1.57 17.31 -1.50
C ASP A 279 -2.02 17.09 -0.04
N ASP A 280 -3.33 16.88 0.14
CA ASP A 280 -3.99 16.92 1.45
C ASP A 280 -3.59 15.75 2.36
N ASP A 281 -3.13 14.64 1.79
CA ASP A 281 -2.70 13.45 2.54
C ASP A 281 -1.18 13.19 2.57
N GLY A 282 -0.42 13.91 1.73
CA GLY A 282 1.04 13.91 1.72
C GLY A 282 1.66 12.66 1.10
N ASP A 283 0.99 12.03 0.14
CA ASP A 283 1.49 10.83 -0.52
C ASP A 283 2.37 11.10 -1.75
N GLY A 284 2.45 12.36 -2.19
CA GLY A 284 3.23 12.81 -3.34
C GLY A 284 2.46 12.89 -4.66
N VAL A 285 1.15 12.62 -4.68
CA VAL A 285 0.24 12.88 -5.80
C VAL A 285 -0.64 14.07 -5.44
N GLY A 286 -0.73 15.07 -6.30
CA GLY A 286 -1.52 16.27 -5.99
C GLY A 286 -3.03 16.02 -6.06
N ASP A 287 -3.80 16.77 -5.25
CA ASP A 287 -5.25 16.59 -5.08
C ASP A 287 -6.05 16.58 -6.39
N VAL A 288 -5.55 17.27 -7.43
CA VAL A 288 -6.25 17.35 -8.73
C VAL A 288 -6.09 16.09 -9.57
N CYS A 289 -5.02 15.32 -9.34
CA CYS A 289 -4.70 14.09 -10.06
C CYS A 289 -4.70 12.85 -9.14
N ASP A 290 -5.04 13.03 -7.87
CA ASP A 290 -5.24 11.97 -6.89
C ASP A 290 -6.68 11.44 -6.93
N ASN A 291 -6.84 10.13 -7.13
CA ASN A 291 -8.12 9.44 -7.09
C ASN A 291 -8.60 9.11 -5.65
N CYS A 292 -7.80 9.41 -4.63
CA CYS A 292 -8.13 9.40 -3.21
C CYS A 292 -7.51 10.59 -2.43
N PRO A 293 -7.91 11.86 -2.66
CA PRO A 293 -7.26 13.08 -2.13
C PRO A 293 -7.10 13.23 -0.61
N THR A 294 -7.60 12.27 0.18
CA THR A 294 -7.54 12.31 1.65
C THR A 294 -7.04 11.00 2.26
N VAL A 295 -6.65 10.03 1.42
CA VAL A 295 -6.23 8.69 1.81
C VAL A 295 -5.01 8.26 0.99
N SER A 296 -3.84 8.42 1.61
CA SER A 296 -2.54 8.17 0.98
C SER A 296 -2.49 6.85 0.21
N ASN A 297 -2.31 6.96 -1.11
CA ASN A 297 -2.41 5.86 -2.05
C ASN A 297 -1.53 6.03 -3.30
N ALA A 298 -0.34 6.65 -3.21
CA ALA A 298 0.62 6.99 -4.29
C ALA A 298 0.75 6.05 -5.51
N GLY A 299 0.38 4.77 -5.40
CA GLY A 299 0.21 3.87 -6.55
C GLY A 299 -1.05 4.10 -7.40
N GLN A 300 -1.98 4.97 -6.97
CA GLN A 300 -3.20 5.39 -7.68
C GLN A 300 -3.98 4.22 -8.29
N LEU A 301 -4.07 3.10 -7.56
CA LEU A 301 -4.73 1.89 -8.07
C LEU A 301 -6.24 2.10 -8.13
N GLU A 302 -6.80 1.89 -9.32
CA GLU A 302 -8.22 1.94 -9.60
C GLU A 302 -8.59 0.73 -10.47
N SER A 303 -9.46 -0.12 -9.95
CA SER A 303 -9.73 -1.46 -10.49
C SER A 303 -10.88 -1.47 -11.49
N ASP A 304 -11.83 -0.55 -11.37
CA ASP A 304 -13.15 -0.65 -11.99
C ASP A 304 -13.50 0.49 -12.96
N GLY A 305 -12.66 1.52 -13.10
CA GLY A 305 -12.80 2.60 -14.07
C GLY A 305 -13.77 3.72 -13.69
N ASP A 306 -14.14 3.87 -12.41
CA ASP A 306 -15.08 4.88 -11.94
C ASP A 306 -14.44 6.23 -11.55
N GLY A 307 -13.11 6.28 -11.39
CA GLY A 307 -12.33 7.47 -11.02
C GLY A 307 -12.04 7.63 -9.53
N ILE A 308 -12.40 6.66 -8.68
CA ILE A 308 -12.15 6.64 -7.24
C ILE A 308 -11.15 5.52 -6.94
N GLY A 309 -10.11 5.81 -6.16
CA GLY A 309 -9.07 4.83 -5.91
C GLY A 309 -9.51 3.71 -4.95
N ASN A 310 -8.97 2.50 -5.13
CA ASN A 310 -9.35 1.31 -4.35
C ASN A 310 -9.20 1.47 -2.81
N LEU A 311 -8.41 2.43 -2.32
CA LEU A 311 -8.23 2.66 -0.88
C LEU A 311 -9.32 3.52 -0.26
N CYS A 312 -10.02 4.32 -1.06
CA CYS A 312 -11.12 5.19 -0.61
C CYS A 312 -12.47 4.81 -1.26
N ASP A 313 -12.47 3.83 -2.15
CA ASP A 313 -13.66 3.28 -2.78
C ASP A 313 -14.32 2.22 -1.89
N ASN A 314 -15.61 2.40 -1.58
CA ASN A 314 -16.43 1.41 -0.86
C ASN A 314 -17.00 0.29 -1.75
N CYS A 315 -16.75 0.32 -3.07
CA CYS A 315 -16.93 -0.81 -3.99
C CYS A 315 -15.75 -0.97 -4.99
N PRO A 316 -14.54 -1.36 -4.53
CA PRO A 316 -13.31 -1.35 -5.34
C PRO A 316 -13.34 -2.10 -6.68
N ASP A 317 -14.29 -3.02 -6.87
CA ASP A 317 -14.42 -3.82 -8.09
C ASP A 317 -15.71 -3.50 -8.87
N THR A 318 -16.47 -2.46 -8.51
CA THR A 318 -17.77 -2.14 -9.10
C THR A 318 -18.09 -0.64 -9.06
N GLN A 319 -18.17 -0.04 -10.25
CA GLN A 319 -18.34 1.40 -10.42
C GLN A 319 -19.47 2.01 -9.59
N ASN A 320 -19.13 3.00 -8.78
CA ASN A 320 -20.04 3.69 -7.89
C ASN A 320 -19.54 5.10 -7.54
N ASN A 321 -19.44 5.96 -8.56
CA ASN A 321 -18.98 7.35 -8.42
C ASN A 321 -19.66 8.19 -7.32
N ASP A 322 -20.85 7.81 -6.84
CA ASP A 322 -21.56 8.52 -5.77
C ASP A 322 -21.18 8.04 -4.35
N GLN A 323 -20.43 6.93 -4.24
CA GLN A 323 -19.94 6.30 -3.01
C GLN A 323 -21.05 6.14 -1.97
N ALA A 324 -22.28 5.91 -2.43
CA ALA A 324 -23.43 5.83 -1.53
C ALA A 324 -23.34 4.58 -0.64
N ASP A 325 -23.49 4.79 0.66
CA ASP A 325 -23.45 3.76 1.72
C ASP A 325 -24.61 4.07 2.67
N ASP A 326 -25.73 3.36 2.50
CA ASP A 326 -26.99 3.69 3.20
C ASP A 326 -26.98 3.27 4.68
N ASP A 327 -26.12 2.33 5.07
CA ASP A 327 -26.08 1.79 6.44
C ASP A 327 -24.78 2.08 7.22
N GLY A 328 -23.76 2.58 6.54
CA GLY A 328 -22.51 3.08 7.12
C GLY A 328 -21.50 2.00 7.47
N ASP A 329 -21.56 0.85 6.81
CA ASP A 329 -20.66 -0.28 7.06
C ASP A 329 -19.38 -0.27 6.22
N ASN A 330 -19.20 0.74 5.35
CA ASN A 330 -18.13 0.93 4.38
C ASN A 330 -18.15 -0.05 3.19
N VAL A 331 -19.31 -0.63 2.87
CA VAL A 331 -19.59 -1.30 1.60
C VAL A 331 -20.60 -0.45 0.83
N GLY A 332 -20.31 -0.14 -0.42
CA GLY A 332 -21.19 0.72 -1.22
C GLY A 332 -22.47 0.01 -1.63
N ASN A 333 -23.56 0.79 -1.74
CA ASN A 333 -24.91 0.33 -2.05
C ASN A 333 -25.03 -0.59 -3.28
N VAL A 334 -24.11 -0.48 -4.25
CA VAL A 334 -24.15 -1.29 -5.49
C VAL A 334 -23.50 -2.67 -5.32
N CYS A 335 -22.59 -2.83 -4.36
CA CYS A 335 -21.89 -4.06 -4.05
C CYS A 335 -22.28 -4.65 -2.69
N ASP A 336 -23.20 -3.99 -1.98
CA ASP A 336 -23.73 -4.42 -0.69
C ASP A 336 -24.94 -5.37 -0.85
N ASN A 337 -24.76 -6.62 -0.44
CA ASN A 337 -25.81 -7.64 -0.41
C ASN A 337 -26.80 -7.50 0.76
N CYS A 338 -26.60 -6.51 1.64
CA CYS A 338 -27.51 -6.11 2.71
C CYS A 338 -27.64 -4.60 2.88
N ARG A 339 -27.71 -3.84 1.79
CA ARG A 339 -27.88 -2.36 1.66
C ARG A 339 -28.33 -1.50 2.87
N THR A 340 -29.21 -1.99 3.72
CA THR A 340 -29.77 -1.23 4.87
C THR A 340 -29.42 -1.82 6.24
N THR A 341 -28.59 -2.86 6.28
CA THR A 341 -28.24 -3.65 7.47
C THR A 341 -26.73 -3.94 7.46
N PRO A 342 -25.95 -3.28 8.35
CA PRO A 342 -24.49 -3.33 8.31
C PRO A 342 -23.92 -4.74 8.36
N ASN A 343 -23.16 -5.12 7.34
CA ASN A 343 -22.51 -6.41 7.22
C ASN A 343 -21.21 -6.33 6.40
N SER A 344 -20.21 -5.57 6.89
CA SER A 344 -18.96 -5.30 6.16
C SER A 344 -18.16 -6.54 5.69
N ASN A 345 -18.50 -7.74 6.15
CA ASN A 345 -17.91 -8.99 5.68
C ASN A 345 -18.59 -9.59 4.43
N GLN A 346 -19.74 -9.03 4.03
CA GLN A 346 -20.56 -9.41 2.88
C GLN A 346 -20.84 -10.92 2.81
N ALA A 347 -21.00 -11.57 3.96
CA ALA A 347 -21.24 -13.00 4.04
C ALA A 347 -22.58 -13.34 3.35
N ASN A 348 -22.55 -14.37 2.51
CA ASN A 348 -23.72 -14.96 1.89
C ASN A 348 -23.48 -16.47 1.79
N SER A 349 -24.11 -17.23 2.69
CA SER A 349 -23.81 -18.63 2.95
C SER A 349 -24.48 -19.60 1.97
N ASP A 350 -25.60 -19.22 1.35
CA ASP A 350 -26.34 -20.03 0.38
C ASP A 350 -26.29 -19.51 -1.07
N SER A 351 -25.75 -18.30 -1.26
CA SER A 351 -25.49 -17.62 -2.53
C SER A 351 -26.75 -17.19 -3.31
N ASP A 352 -27.82 -16.83 -2.62
CA ASP A 352 -29.09 -16.40 -3.23
C ASP A 352 -29.13 -14.90 -3.63
N GLY A 353 -28.10 -14.13 -3.27
CA GLY A 353 -27.98 -12.70 -3.52
C GLY A 353 -28.30 -11.78 -2.34
N ILE A 354 -28.87 -12.30 -1.25
CA ILE A 354 -29.15 -11.59 0.00
C ILE A 354 -28.10 -11.98 1.04
N GLY A 355 -27.52 -11.02 1.76
CA GLY A 355 -26.48 -11.34 2.75
C GLY A 355 -27.04 -11.97 4.04
N ASP A 356 -26.22 -12.79 4.71
CA ASP A 356 -26.59 -13.50 5.94
C ASP A 356 -27.15 -12.59 7.05
N ALA A 357 -26.78 -11.31 7.04
CA ALA A 357 -27.20 -10.33 8.05
C ALA A 357 -28.64 -9.82 7.86
N CYS A 358 -29.17 -9.90 6.64
CA CYS A 358 -30.49 -9.42 6.28
C CYS A 358 -31.36 -10.50 5.61
N ASP A 359 -30.86 -11.73 5.56
CA ASP A 359 -31.58 -12.89 5.08
C ASP A 359 -32.38 -13.57 6.22
N ASN A 360 -33.67 -13.84 5.98
CA ASN A 360 -34.56 -14.58 6.85
C ASN A 360 -34.45 -16.12 6.71
N CYS A 361 -33.63 -16.63 5.78
CA CYS A 361 -33.19 -18.02 5.71
C CYS A 361 -31.71 -18.18 5.28
N PRO A 362 -30.72 -17.75 6.11
CA PRO A 362 -29.28 -17.65 5.74
C PRO A 362 -28.57 -18.89 5.18
N PHE A 363 -29.22 -20.04 5.14
CA PHE A 363 -28.63 -21.30 4.71
C PHE A 363 -29.45 -21.98 3.60
N ASN A 364 -30.51 -21.35 3.13
CA ASN A 364 -31.50 -21.95 2.24
C ASN A 364 -31.99 -20.94 1.19
N ASP A 365 -31.40 -20.98 -0.02
CA ASP A 365 -31.69 -20.09 -1.15
C ASP A 365 -33.16 -19.65 -1.27
N ASN A 366 -33.39 -18.37 -1.01
CA ASN A 366 -34.71 -17.77 -0.85
C ASN A 366 -34.76 -16.31 -1.32
N GLU A 367 -34.13 -15.95 -2.46
CA GLU A 367 -34.01 -14.58 -3.03
C GLU A 367 -35.26 -13.67 -2.88
N SER A 368 -36.46 -14.26 -2.87
CA SER A 368 -37.73 -13.54 -2.65
C SER A 368 -37.94 -12.97 -1.24
N GLN A 369 -37.19 -13.44 -0.22
CA GLN A 369 -37.38 -13.17 1.21
C GLN A 369 -38.84 -13.28 1.66
N LEU A 370 -39.61 -14.23 1.11
CA LEU A 370 -41.01 -14.38 1.49
C LEU A 370 -41.12 -14.88 2.94
N ASP A 371 -41.95 -14.20 3.72
CA ASP A 371 -42.24 -14.47 5.13
C ASP A 371 -43.75 -14.22 5.29
N THR A 372 -44.54 -15.29 5.17
CA THR A 372 -45.99 -15.24 5.04
C THR A 372 -46.68 -14.82 6.34
N ASP A 373 -46.14 -15.20 7.48
CA ASP A 373 -46.71 -14.92 8.80
C ASP A 373 -46.00 -13.79 9.59
N ALA A 374 -44.93 -13.23 9.02
CA ALA A 374 -44.15 -12.10 9.50
C ALA A 374 -43.43 -12.35 10.84
N ASP A 375 -42.91 -13.56 11.03
CA ASP A 375 -42.19 -13.96 12.24
C ASP A 375 -40.65 -13.80 12.17
N GLN A 376 -40.14 -13.38 11.00
CA GLN A 376 -38.73 -13.21 10.62
C GLN A 376 -37.99 -14.49 10.20
N VAL A 377 -38.69 -15.60 10.02
CA VAL A 377 -38.18 -16.81 9.37
C VAL A 377 -38.83 -16.90 8.00
N GLY A 378 -38.04 -17.12 6.95
CA GLY A 378 -38.60 -17.18 5.60
C GLY A 378 -39.34 -18.50 5.35
N ASP A 379 -40.36 -18.47 4.49
CA ASP A 379 -41.21 -19.63 4.14
C ASP A 379 -40.40 -20.88 3.70
N VAL A 380 -39.18 -20.68 3.17
CA VAL A 380 -38.30 -21.77 2.70
C VAL A 380 -37.69 -22.57 3.86
N CYS A 381 -37.48 -21.94 5.01
CA CYS A 381 -36.86 -22.53 6.20
C CYS A 381 -37.79 -22.57 7.42
N ASP A 382 -39.01 -22.07 7.28
CA ASP A 382 -40.04 -22.10 8.30
C ASP A 382 -40.78 -23.44 8.31
N ASN A 383 -40.79 -24.12 9.46
CA ASN A 383 -41.56 -25.34 9.67
C ASN A 383 -43.03 -25.07 10.07
N CYS A 384 -43.46 -23.80 10.12
CA CYS A 384 -44.84 -23.35 10.21
C CYS A 384 -45.12 -22.06 9.39
N PRO A 385 -45.04 -22.08 8.04
CA PRO A 385 -45.10 -20.87 7.19
C PRO A 385 -46.32 -19.95 7.35
N ASP A 386 -47.42 -20.47 7.91
CA ASP A 386 -48.67 -19.75 8.12
C ASP A 386 -48.89 -19.39 9.62
N SER A 387 -47.94 -19.66 10.51
CA SER A 387 -48.12 -19.57 11.97
C SER A 387 -46.83 -19.25 12.73
N ALA A 388 -46.70 -17.97 13.06
CA ALA A 388 -45.49 -17.39 13.65
C ALA A 388 -44.88 -18.20 14.79
N ASN A 389 -43.64 -18.63 14.60
CA ASN A 389 -42.95 -19.60 15.44
C ASN A 389 -41.42 -19.42 15.45
N GLN A 390 -40.89 -18.20 15.33
CA GLN A 390 -39.48 -17.78 15.22
C GLN A 390 -38.38 -18.70 15.82
N SER A 391 -38.64 -19.39 16.94
CA SER A 391 -37.73 -20.39 17.50
C SER A 391 -37.59 -21.69 16.70
N GLN A 392 -38.48 -21.94 15.74
CA GLN A 392 -38.50 -23.11 14.86
C GLN A 392 -38.40 -24.43 15.64
N VAL A 393 -39.13 -24.51 16.76
CA VAL A 393 -39.14 -25.71 17.62
C VAL A 393 -39.98 -26.77 16.93
N ASP A 394 -39.40 -27.95 16.80
CA ASP A 394 -40.01 -29.18 16.28
C ASP A 394 -39.55 -30.31 17.21
N ALA A 395 -40.41 -30.66 18.17
CA ALA A 395 -40.03 -31.53 19.28
C ALA A 395 -39.91 -33.02 18.86
N ASP A 396 -40.60 -33.45 17.81
CA ASP A 396 -40.60 -34.83 17.33
C ASP A 396 -39.92 -35.04 15.97
N ALA A 397 -39.46 -33.96 15.34
CA ALA A 397 -38.68 -33.91 14.11
C ALA A 397 -39.42 -34.43 12.87
N ASP A 398 -40.71 -34.10 12.74
CA ASP A 398 -41.53 -34.49 11.59
C ASP A 398 -41.63 -33.42 10.48
N ASN A 399 -40.99 -32.26 10.69
CA ASN A 399 -40.98 -31.07 9.84
C ASN A 399 -42.24 -30.18 9.89
N HIS A 400 -43.15 -30.40 10.84
CA HIS A 400 -44.09 -29.38 11.31
C HIS A 400 -43.61 -28.85 12.66
N GLY A 401 -43.56 -27.53 12.81
CA GLY A 401 -43.19 -26.94 14.10
C GLY A 401 -44.31 -27.12 15.14
N ASP A 402 -43.95 -27.13 16.42
CA ASP A 402 -44.89 -27.27 17.55
C ASP A 402 -46.05 -26.26 17.51
N ALA A 403 -45.89 -25.13 16.79
CA ALA A 403 -46.90 -24.08 16.66
C ALA A 403 -48.04 -24.42 15.69
N CYS A 404 -47.78 -25.29 14.71
CA CYS A 404 -48.73 -25.71 13.67
C CYS A 404 -48.94 -27.23 13.62
N ASP A 405 -48.23 -27.98 14.44
CA ASP A 405 -48.37 -29.42 14.58
C ASP A 405 -49.59 -29.80 15.46
N ASN A 406 -50.49 -30.61 14.91
CA ASN A 406 -51.65 -31.14 15.63
C ASN A 406 -51.31 -32.34 16.54
N CYS A 407 -50.07 -32.85 16.48
CA CYS A 407 -49.47 -33.81 17.40
C CYS A 407 -48.02 -33.46 17.78
N PRO A 408 -47.74 -32.37 18.52
CA PRO A 408 -46.39 -31.83 18.80
C PRO A 408 -45.35 -32.75 19.45
N GLN A 409 -45.70 -33.99 19.79
CA GLN A 409 -44.83 -34.95 20.47
C GLN A 409 -44.82 -36.31 19.76
N THR A 410 -45.53 -36.46 18.66
CA THR A 410 -45.71 -37.72 17.93
C THR A 410 -45.72 -37.47 16.43
N ALA A 411 -44.57 -37.71 15.81
CA ALA A 411 -44.34 -37.41 14.40
C ALA A 411 -45.45 -37.91 13.46
N ASN A 412 -46.08 -36.98 12.75
CA ASN A 412 -47.15 -37.19 11.79
C ASN A 412 -47.12 -36.13 10.70
N ALA A 413 -46.10 -36.21 9.83
CA ALA A 413 -45.89 -35.24 8.75
C ALA A 413 -47.09 -35.05 7.78
N ASP A 414 -48.08 -35.95 7.79
CA ASP A 414 -49.31 -35.81 7.01
C ASP A 414 -50.40 -34.97 7.70
N GLN A 415 -50.22 -34.68 8.99
CA GLN A 415 -51.11 -33.88 9.84
C GLN A 415 -52.58 -34.32 9.71
N ALA A 416 -52.80 -35.64 9.56
CA ALA A 416 -54.14 -36.20 9.41
C ALA A 416 -54.97 -35.92 10.66
N ASP A 417 -56.19 -35.38 10.46
CA ASP A 417 -57.17 -35.04 11.49
C ASP A 417 -58.55 -35.29 10.88
N ASN A 418 -59.05 -36.53 11.03
CA ASN A 418 -60.26 -36.98 10.32
C ASN A 418 -61.54 -36.31 10.83
N ASP A 419 -61.60 -35.92 12.10
CA ASP A 419 -62.78 -35.32 12.70
C ASP A 419 -62.70 -33.79 12.87
N SER A 420 -61.55 -33.21 12.52
CA SER A 420 -61.26 -31.77 12.45
C SER A 420 -61.38 -31.07 13.80
N ASP A 421 -60.97 -31.74 14.87
CA ASP A 421 -60.99 -31.17 16.21
C ASP A 421 -59.67 -30.45 16.58
N GLY A 422 -58.61 -30.64 15.79
CA GLY A 422 -57.28 -30.06 16.00
C GLY A 422 -56.29 -30.99 16.72
N LYS A 423 -56.62 -32.26 16.93
CA LYS A 423 -55.71 -33.33 17.33
C LYS A 423 -55.46 -34.25 16.14
N GLY A 424 -54.21 -34.60 15.89
CA GLY A 424 -53.89 -35.50 14.80
C GLY A 424 -54.26 -36.95 15.13
N ASP A 425 -54.68 -37.71 14.12
CA ASP A 425 -55.17 -39.09 14.22
C ASP A 425 -54.23 -40.02 15.03
N VAL A 426 -52.92 -39.75 15.03
CA VAL A 426 -51.92 -40.58 15.73
C VAL A 426 -51.80 -40.29 17.23
N CYS A 427 -52.25 -39.12 17.67
CA CYS A 427 -52.25 -38.68 19.07
C CYS A 427 -53.67 -38.36 19.57
N ASP A 428 -54.66 -38.75 18.79
CA ASP A 428 -56.08 -38.64 19.11
C ASP A 428 -56.60 -39.98 19.65
N ASN A 429 -57.11 -39.98 20.88
CA ASN A 429 -57.74 -41.16 21.48
C ASN A 429 -59.19 -41.37 21.01
N CYS A 430 -59.75 -40.47 20.19
CA CYS A 430 -60.99 -40.66 19.42
C CYS A 430 -60.91 -40.15 17.97
N PRO A 431 -60.11 -40.77 17.07
CA PRO A 431 -59.85 -40.28 15.69
C PRO A 431 -61.04 -40.09 14.74
N ALA A 432 -62.26 -40.40 15.18
CA ALA A 432 -63.49 -40.28 14.41
C ALA A 432 -64.53 -39.39 15.10
N ILE A 433 -64.28 -38.93 16.33
CA ILE A 433 -65.23 -38.19 17.16
C ILE A 433 -64.50 -37.09 17.93
N ALA A 434 -64.67 -35.86 17.45
CA ALA A 434 -64.03 -34.67 17.98
C ALA A 434 -64.07 -34.56 19.51
N ASN A 435 -62.90 -34.56 20.13
CA ASN A 435 -62.67 -34.51 21.57
C ASN A 435 -61.35 -33.79 21.91
N THR A 436 -61.31 -32.49 21.66
CA THR A 436 -60.12 -31.64 21.87
C THR A 436 -59.44 -31.72 23.24
N ASP A 437 -60.15 -32.16 24.28
CA ASP A 437 -59.64 -32.34 25.63
C ASP A 437 -58.95 -33.68 25.87
N GLN A 438 -59.10 -34.64 24.96
CA GLN A 438 -58.46 -35.96 24.98
C GLN A 438 -58.66 -36.66 26.33
N ALA A 439 -59.87 -36.53 26.89
CA ALA A 439 -60.22 -37.15 28.16
C ALA A 439 -60.19 -38.68 28.01
N ASP A 440 -59.54 -39.34 28.96
CA ASP A 440 -59.39 -40.79 29.09
C ASP A 440 -59.42 -41.09 30.59
N ALA A 441 -60.59 -41.46 31.11
CA ALA A 441 -60.81 -41.55 32.55
C ALA A 441 -60.24 -42.82 33.19
N ASP A 442 -59.97 -43.85 32.40
CA ASP A 442 -59.46 -45.14 32.88
C ASP A 442 -58.09 -45.55 32.31
N ASP A 443 -57.47 -44.66 31.52
CA ASP A 443 -56.13 -44.75 30.95
C ASP A 443 -55.95 -45.93 29.97
N ASP A 444 -56.99 -46.27 29.21
CA ASP A 444 -56.97 -47.38 28.26
C ASP A 444 -56.57 -46.98 26.82
N GLN A 445 -56.41 -45.68 26.54
CA GLN A 445 -56.11 -45.07 25.23
C GLN A 445 -57.31 -44.89 24.28
N ILE A 446 -58.53 -45.15 24.73
CA ILE A 446 -59.77 -44.77 24.05
C ILE A 446 -60.37 -43.59 24.81
N GLY A 447 -60.77 -42.53 24.11
CA GLY A 447 -61.30 -41.34 24.78
C GLY A 447 -62.73 -41.53 25.28
N ASP A 448 -63.07 -40.87 26.40
CA ASP A 448 -64.36 -41.01 27.10
C ASP A 448 -65.61 -40.87 26.19
N ILE A 449 -65.51 -40.11 25.09
CA ILE A 449 -66.64 -39.86 24.17
C ILE A 449 -66.84 -40.99 23.14
N CYS A 450 -65.79 -41.75 22.84
CA CYS A 450 -65.80 -42.87 21.91
C CYS A 450 -65.61 -44.22 22.59
N ASP A 451 -65.41 -44.21 23.91
CA ASP A 451 -65.32 -45.39 24.76
C ASP A 451 -66.73 -45.87 25.16
N ASN A 452 -67.06 -47.12 24.84
CA ASN A 452 -68.30 -47.75 25.28
C ASN A 452 -68.27 -48.23 26.75
N CYS A 453 -67.11 -48.13 27.41
CA CYS A 453 -66.92 -48.32 28.84
C CYS A 453 -66.00 -47.27 29.51
N PRO A 454 -66.41 -45.98 29.60
CA PRO A 454 -65.57 -44.84 30.03
C PRO A 454 -64.93 -44.87 31.44
N ALA A 455 -65.08 -45.97 32.18
CA ALA A 455 -64.50 -46.12 33.52
C ALA A 455 -63.91 -47.52 33.73
N THR A 456 -63.92 -48.38 32.71
CA THR A 456 -63.43 -49.76 32.75
C THR A 456 -62.61 -50.06 31.49
N PRO A 457 -61.28 -50.21 31.61
CA PRO A 457 -60.39 -50.34 30.46
C PRO A 457 -60.77 -51.49 29.53
N ASN A 458 -61.02 -51.20 28.25
CA ASN A 458 -61.41 -52.16 27.21
C ASN A 458 -61.06 -51.68 25.78
N ASN A 459 -59.76 -51.64 25.46
CA ASN A 459 -59.25 -51.24 24.15
C ASN A 459 -59.88 -51.93 22.92
N ASP A 460 -60.49 -53.12 23.06
CA ASP A 460 -61.15 -53.82 21.96
C ASP A 460 -62.56 -53.30 21.66
N GLN A 461 -63.12 -52.51 22.56
CA GLN A 461 -64.43 -51.84 22.45
C GLN A 461 -65.52 -52.84 22.04
N ALA A 462 -65.42 -54.08 22.53
CA ALA A 462 -66.38 -55.13 22.23
C ALA A 462 -67.76 -54.80 22.82
N ASN A 463 -68.81 -55.13 22.05
CA ASN A 463 -70.20 -54.92 22.41
C ASN A 463 -71.05 -55.99 21.68
N ALA A 464 -71.36 -57.06 22.38
CA ALA A 464 -71.93 -58.29 21.81
C ALA A 464 -73.40 -58.13 21.42
N ASP A 465 -74.19 -57.46 22.26
CA ASP A 465 -75.63 -57.23 22.03
C ASP A 465 -75.92 -55.88 21.35
N ASN A 466 -74.90 -55.02 21.18
CA ASN A 466 -74.93 -53.71 20.53
C ASN A 466 -75.82 -52.69 21.25
N ASP A 467 -75.87 -52.72 22.58
CA ASP A 467 -76.50 -51.67 23.38
C ASP A 467 -75.55 -50.48 23.64
N ASP A 468 -75.88 -49.57 24.57
CA ASP A 468 -75.04 -48.39 24.84
C ASP A 468 -73.77 -48.74 25.67
N ALA A 469 -73.72 -49.90 26.34
CA ALA A 469 -72.61 -50.34 27.17
C ALA A 469 -71.73 -51.36 26.42
N GLY A 470 -70.41 -51.32 26.64
CA GLY A 470 -69.51 -52.37 26.15
C GLY A 470 -69.48 -53.60 27.06
N ASP A 471 -69.07 -54.75 26.52
CA ASP A 471 -69.01 -56.05 27.23
C ASP A 471 -68.27 -55.99 28.59
N ALA A 472 -67.32 -55.07 28.73
CA ALA A 472 -66.48 -54.91 29.93
C ALA A 472 -67.19 -54.24 31.11
N CYS A 473 -68.21 -53.43 30.84
CA CYS A 473 -68.94 -52.63 31.84
C CYS A 473 -70.47 -52.80 31.73
N ASP A 474 -70.92 -53.70 30.87
CA ASP A 474 -72.30 -54.03 30.69
C ASP A 474 -72.81 -54.94 31.82
N ASP A 475 -73.72 -54.38 32.61
CA ASP A 475 -74.37 -55.06 33.72
C ASP A 475 -75.30 -56.19 33.25
N CYS A 476 -75.61 -56.30 31.94
CA CYS A 476 -76.58 -57.24 31.39
C CYS A 476 -76.40 -57.48 29.87
N THR A 477 -75.35 -58.20 29.49
CA THR A 477 -75.16 -58.60 28.09
C THR A 477 -76.21 -59.61 27.68
N ASP A 478 -77.15 -59.21 26.81
CA ASP A 478 -78.37 -59.96 26.47
C ASP A 478 -78.51 -60.01 24.93
N ILE A 479 -77.83 -60.99 24.31
CA ILE A 479 -77.69 -61.08 22.85
C ILE A 479 -79.04 -61.30 22.16
N ASP A 480 -79.94 -62.06 22.78
CA ASP A 480 -81.23 -62.42 22.17
C ASP A 480 -82.41 -61.56 22.65
N THR A 481 -82.17 -60.67 23.61
CA THR A 481 -83.06 -59.66 24.17
C THR A 481 -84.25 -60.22 24.97
N ASP A 482 -84.09 -61.38 25.59
CA ASP A 482 -85.13 -62.03 26.39
C ASP A 482 -85.18 -61.59 27.87
N GLY A 483 -84.19 -60.81 28.30
CA GLY A 483 -84.05 -60.26 29.65
C GLY A 483 -83.17 -61.07 30.59
N TYR A 484 -82.48 -62.10 30.09
CA TYR A 484 -81.47 -62.87 30.81
C TYR A 484 -80.10 -62.61 30.19
N GLY A 485 -79.07 -62.56 31.04
CA GLY A 485 -77.74 -62.18 30.58
C GLY A 485 -76.92 -63.40 30.17
N ASN A 486 -76.23 -63.32 29.05
CA ASN A 486 -75.34 -64.37 28.55
C ASN A 486 -74.29 -64.77 29.62
N PRO A 487 -74.12 -66.08 29.92
CA PRO A 487 -73.13 -66.54 30.87
C PRO A 487 -71.69 -66.28 30.39
N GLY A 488 -70.79 -65.98 31.33
CA GLY A 488 -69.35 -65.83 31.05
C GLY A 488 -68.86 -64.39 30.88
N TYR A 489 -69.77 -63.42 30.81
CA TYR A 489 -69.46 -62.00 30.88
C TYR A 489 -69.22 -61.57 32.34
N ALA A 490 -68.07 -60.95 32.62
CA ALA A 490 -67.63 -60.69 34.00
C ALA A 490 -68.43 -59.58 34.69
N ALA A 491 -68.99 -58.64 33.92
CA ALA A 491 -69.81 -57.54 34.39
C ALA A 491 -71.30 -57.91 34.52
N ASN A 492 -71.73 -59.01 33.89
CA ASN A 492 -73.14 -59.43 33.88
C ASN A 492 -73.67 -59.68 35.31
N THR A 493 -74.68 -58.89 35.68
CA THR A 493 -75.42 -58.95 36.94
C THR A 493 -76.87 -59.41 36.76
N CYS A 494 -77.32 -59.54 35.52
CA CYS A 494 -78.58 -60.19 35.20
C CYS A 494 -78.54 -61.68 35.55
N PRO A 495 -79.70 -62.32 35.75
CA PRO A 495 -79.73 -63.76 35.90
C PRO A 495 -79.18 -64.42 34.63
N ASP A 496 -78.32 -65.43 34.79
CA ASP A 496 -77.70 -66.17 33.69
C ASP A 496 -78.78 -66.76 32.77
N ASP A 497 -78.59 -66.55 31.46
CA ASP A 497 -79.40 -67.14 30.40
C ASP A 497 -78.96 -68.58 30.11
N ASN A 498 -79.91 -69.52 30.19
CA ASN A 498 -79.67 -70.92 29.84
C ASN A 498 -79.80 -71.20 28.33
N CYS A 499 -80.20 -70.23 27.52
CA CYS A 499 -80.15 -70.27 26.06
C CYS A 499 -79.62 -68.96 25.44
N PRO A 500 -78.31 -68.67 25.58
CA PRO A 500 -77.69 -67.36 25.29
C PRO A 500 -77.91 -66.75 23.90
N ASP A 501 -78.33 -67.56 22.92
CA ASP A 501 -78.55 -67.16 21.52
C ASP A 501 -80.02 -67.37 21.06
N VAL A 502 -80.90 -67.85 21.95
CA VAL A 502 -82.24 -68.32 21.61
C VAL A 502 -83.28 -67.84 22.62
N TYR A 503 -83.95 -66.74 22.25
CA TYR A 503 -84.96 -66.06 23.07
C TYR A 503 -85.91 -67.02 23.81
N ASN A 504 -85.83 -67.07 25.14
CA ASN A 504 -86.60 -68.01 25.96
C ASN A 504 -86.89 -67.50 27.38
N ILE A 505 -87.66 -66.42 27.51
CA ILE A 505 -88.06 -65.76 28.78
C ILE A 505 -88.51 -66.68 29.95
N ASP A 506 -89.01 -67.88 29.68
CA ASP A 506 -89.45 -68.85 30.68
C ASP A 506 -88.29 -69.62 31.34
N GLN A 507 -87.11 -69.64 30.71
CA GLN A 507 -85.86 -70.25 31.21
C GLN A 507 -86.07 -71.67 31.76
N THR A 508 -86.91 -72.45 31.08
CA THR A 508 -87.21 -73.82 31.47
C THR A 508 -86.01 -74.72 31.17
N ASP A 509 -85.61 -75.52 32.15
CA ASP A 509 -84.52 -76.49 32.09
C ASP A 509 -85.02 -77.78 32.77
N THR A 510 -85.48 -78.73 31.95
CA THR A 510 -86.21 -79.91 32.39
C THR A 510 -85.30 -80.94 33.07
N ASP A 511 -84.08 -81.11 32.59
CA ASP A 511 -83.13 -82.12 33.10
C ASP A 511 -82.04 -81.55 34.04
N SER A 512 -82.04 -80.22 34.22
CA SER A 512 -81.19 -79.46 35.12
C SER A 512 -79.70 -79.49 34.76
N ASP A 513 -79.38 -79.45 33.46
CA ASP A 513 -78.02 -79.42 32.97
C ASP A 513 -77.45 -78.02 32.70
N SER A 514 -78.26 -76.97 32.92
CA SER A 514 -77.96 -75.55 32.68
C SER A 514 -78.11 -75.10 31.23
N VAL A 515 -78.60 -75.96 30.33
CA VAL A 515 -79.04 -75.60 28.98
C VAL A 515 -80.57 -75.58 28.98
N GLY A 516 -81.17 -74.53 28.44
CA GLY A 516 -82.63 -74.40 28.44
C GLY A 516 -83.30 -75.31 27.41
N ASP A 517 -84.52 -75.76 27.70
CA ASP A 517 -85.33 -76.62 26.82
C ASP A 517 -85.47 -76.09 25.38
N SER A 518 -85.28 -74.77 25.18
CA SER A 518 -85.40 -74.12 23.85
C SER A 518 -84.15 -74.27 22.98
N CYS A 519 -82.99 -74.54 23.58
CA CYS A 519 -81.70 -74.72 22.92
C CYS A 519 -81.05 -76.08 23.24
N ASP A 520 -81.71 -76.90 24.06
CA ASP A 520 -81.25 -78.23 24.44
C ASP A 520 -81.60 -79.28 23.38
N ASN A 521 -80.55 -79.87 22.79
CA ASN A 521 -80.68 -80.96 21.84
C ASN A 521 -80.98 -82.33 22.49
N CYS A 522 -81.09 -82.40 23.82
CA CYS A 522 -81.51 -83.55 24.60
C CYS A 522 -82.35 -83.18 25.86
N ILE A 523 -83.45 -82.43 25.69
CA ILE A 523 -84.41 -81.94 26.73
C ILE A 523 -84.62 -82.79 28.01
N ASP A 524 -84.57 -84.12 27.92
CA ASP A 524 -84.82 -85.03 29.05
C ASP A 524 -83.54 -85.71 29.61
N VAL A 525 -82.34 -85.42 29.08
CA VAL A 525 -81.10 -86.16 29.30
C VAL A 525 -79.89 -85.23 29.47
N TYR A 526 -79.49 -85.04 30.73
CA TYR A 526 -78.38 -84.16 31.13
C TYR A 526 -77.15 -84.25 30.21
N ASN A 527 -76.88 -83.19 29.44
CA ASN A 527 -75.83 -83.11 28.42
C ASN A 527 -75.32 -81.67 28.19
N PRO A 528 -74.70 -81.03 29.18
CA PRO A 528 -74.39 -79.60 29.14
C PRO A 528 -73.42 -79.17 28.02
N ASP A 529 -72.67 -80.13 27.47
CA ASP A 529 -71.75 -79.88 26.35
C ASP A 529 -72.48 -79.79 24.99
N GLN A 530 -73.76 -80.14 24.93
CA GLN A 530 -74.64 -80.10 23.75
C GLN A 530 -74.01 -80.72 22.50
N ALA A 531 -73.16 -81.74 22.69
CA ALA A 531 -72.44 -82.39 21.62
C ALA A 531 -73.41 -83.08 20.64
N ASP A 532 -73.28 -82.73 19.37
CA ASP A 532 -74.04 -83.30 18.26
C ASP A 532 -73.05 -83.50 17.09
N LEU A 533 -72.45 -84.70 17.04
CA LEU A 533 -71.36 -84.98 16.10
C LEU A 533 -71.82 -85.01 14.65
N ASP A 534 -73.08 -85.40 14.40
CA ASP A 534 -73.65 -85.53 13.07
C ASP A 534 -74.50 -84.30 12.64
N GLN A 535 -74.72 -83.36 13.56
CA GLN A 535 -75.45 -82.10 13.39
C GLN A 535 -76.91 -82.29 12.98
N ASN A 536 -77.53 -83.39 13.43
CA ASN A 536 -78.91 -83.70 13.10
C ASN A 536 -79.93 -82.96 13.99
N GLY A 537 -79.47 -82.26 15.04
CA GLY A 537 -80.28 -81.50 15.99
C GLY A 537 -80.72 -82.30 17.22
N ILE A 538 -80.27 -83.55 17.35
CA ILE A 538 -80.42 -84.42 18.53
C ILE A 538 -79.02 -84.65 19.08
N GLY A 539 -78.81 -84.42 20.39
CA GLY A 539 -77.49 -84.58 20.98
C GLY A 539 -77.04 -86.03 21.08
N ASP A 540 -75.73 -86.27 20.98
CA ASP A 540 -75.09 -87.60 21.07
C ASP A 540 -75.51 -88.37 22.35
N ALA A 541 -75.90 -87.65 23.41
CA ALA A 541 -76.32 -88.22 24.70
C ALA A 541 -77.71 -88.89 24.67
N CYS A 542 -78.59 -88.43 23.77
CA CYS A 542 -79.94 -88.94 23.59
C CYS A 542 -80.18 -89.51 22.18
N ASP A 543 -79.18 -89.45 21.31
CA ASP A 543 -79.17 -90.11 20.01
C ASP A 543 -78.82 -91.61 20.12
N TRP A 544 -79.19 -92.37 19.09
CA TRP A 544 -78.99 -93.82 19.01
C TRP A 544 -77.72 -94.16 18.21
N VAL A 545 -77.04 -95.25 18.57
CA VAL A 545 -75.77 -95.62 17.91
C VAL A 545 -76.02 -96.51 16.68
N CYS A 546 -75.55 -96.09 15.51
CA CYS A 546 -75.59 -96.92 14.31
C CYS A 546 -74.82 -98.23 14.50
N GLY A 547 -75.48 -99.37 14.28
CA GLY A 547 -74.92 -100.70 14.49
C GLY A 547 -75.07 -101.27 15.90
N ASP A 548 -75.79 -100.57 16.77
CA ASP A 548 -76.19 -101.02 18.10
C ASP A 548 -77.72 -101.20 18.22
N PRO A 549 -78.27 -102.26 17.60
CA PRO A 549 -79.70 -102.54 17.62
C PRO A 549 -80.23 -103.08 18.93
N ASP A 550 -79.36 -103.43 19.90
CA ASP A 550 -79.79 -103.80 21.25
C ASP A 550 -79.73 -102.63 22.25
N ALA A 551 -79.25 -101.47 21.78
CA ALA A 551 -79.24 -100.17 22.45
C ALA A 551 -78.48 -100.20 23.78
N ASP A 552 -77.39 -100.96 23.85
CA ASP A 552 -76.53 -101.06 25.03
C ASP A 552 -75.36 -100.04 25.04
N GLY A 553 -75.28 -99.22 23.99
CA GLY A 553 -74.29 -98.21 23.70
C GLY A 553 -73.02 -98.72 23.04
N ARG A 554 -72.94 -100.00 22.61
CA ARG A 554 -71.70 -100.61 22.12
C ARG A 554 -71.88 -101.61 20.99
N ILE A 555 -71.34 -101.27 19.83
CA ILE A 555 -71.25 -102.20 18.69
C ILE A 555 -70.28 -103.35 19.01
N ASN A 556 -70.81 -104.56 19.15
CA ASN A 556 -70.12 -105.78 19.50
C ASN A 556 -70.78 -107.04 18.90
N ILE A 557 -70.40 -108.23 19.38
CA ILE A 557 -70.93 -109.50 18.85
C ILE A 557 -72.41 -109.71 19.21
N LEU A 558 -72.89 -109.08 20.29
CA LEU A 558 -74.28 -109.18 20.73
C LEU A 558 -75.21 -108.52 19.71
N ASP A 559 -74.82 -107.42 19.10
CA ASP A 559 -75.52 -106.72 18.02
C ASP A 559 -75.71 -107.61 16.80
N ILE A 560 -74.63 -108.28 16.38
CA ILE A 560 -74.68 -109.29 15.32
C ILE A 560 -75.70 -110.37 15.68
N THR A 561 -75.70 -110.84 16.93
CA THR A 561 -76.68 -111.85 17.37
C THR A 561 -78.11 -111.31 17.47
N TYR A 562 -78.28 -110.02 17.76
CA TYR A 562 -79.56 -109.32 17.81
C TYR A 562 -80.16 -109.25 16.41
N ILE A 563 -79.40 -108.76 15.41
CA ILE A 563 -79.83 -108.71 14.00
C ILE A 563 -80.14 -110.12 13.47
N VAL A 564 -79.29 -111.12 13.73
CA VAL A 564 -79.54 -112.51 13.30
C VAL A 564 -80.80 -113.08 13.96
N SER A 565 -81.05 -112.73 15.23
CA SER A 565 -82.24 -113.19 15.95
C SER A 565 -83.50 -112.53 15.41
N TYR A 566 -83.46 -111.24 15.10
CA TYR A 566 -84.52 -110.52 14.42
C TYR A 566 -84.84 -111.13 13.04
N LEU A 567 -83.83 -111.34 12.18
CA LEU A 567 -84.02 -111.83 10.81
C LEU A 567 -84.48 -113.30 10.70
N TYR A 568 -83.96 -114.19 11.56
CA TYR A 568 -84.11 -115.64 11.35
C TYR A 568 -84.70 -116.41 12.54
N LYS A 569 -84.87 -115.77 13.70
CA LYS A 569 -85.36 -116.44 14.93
C LYS A 569 -86.57 -115.76 15.56
N GLY A 570 -87.08 -114.67 14.98
CA GLY A 570 -88.26 -113.96 15.48
C GLY A 570 -88.00 -113.12 16.73
N GLY A 571 -86.79 -112.55 16.87
CA GLY A 571 -86.48 -111.55 17.90
C GLY A 571 -87.22 -110.22 17.69
N SER A 572 -87.16 -109.33 18.69
CA SER A 572 -87.71 -107.97 18.61
C SER A 572 -87.04 -107.17 17.49
N ALA A 573 -87.78 -106.20 16.93
CA ALA A 573 -87.17 -105.24 16.01
C ALA A 573 -86.21 -104.31 16.79
N PRO A 574 -85.11 -103.85 16.16
CA PRO A 574 -84.31 -102.73 16.65
C PRO A 574 -85.16 -101.47 16.79
N ASP A 575 -84.80 -100.60 17.74
CA ASP A 575 -85.45 -99.31 17.98
C ASP A 575 -84.37 -98.23 18.16
N PRO A 576 -84.20 -97.29 17.21
CA PRO A 576 -84.90 -97.24 15.92
C PRO A 576 -84.46 -98.38 14.99
N ILE A 577 -85.24 -98.67 13.95
CA ILE A 577 -84.99 -99.83 13.08
C ILE A 577 -83.69 -99.66 12.27
N GLU A 578 -83.34 -98.41 12.02
CA GLU A 578 -82.18 -97.92 11.30
C GLU A 578 -80.86 -98.36 11.98
N SER A 579 -80.85 -98.53 13.31
CA SER A 579 -79.68 -99.01 14.08
C SER A 579 -79.15 -100.37 13.65
N ALA A 580 -79.94 -101.19 12.94
CA ALA A 580 -79.50 -102.47 12.39
C ALA A 580 -79.17 -102.45 10.89
N ASP A 581 -79.44 -101.37 10.16
CA ASP A 581 -79.17 -101.25 8.71
C ASP A 581 -77.82 -100.58 8.47
N VAL A 582 -76.76 -101.23 8.98
CA VAL A 582 -75.41 -100.67 9.11
C VAL A 582 -74.66 -100.45 7.79
N ASN A 583 -75.28 -100.75 6.66
CA ASN A 583 -74.73 -100.45 5.34
C ASN A 583 -75.58 -99.44 4.56
N GLY A 584 -76.56 -98.80 5.22
CA GLY A 584 -77.39 -97.73 4.67
C GLY A 584 -78.27 -98.17 3.50
N SER A 585 -78.64 -99.45 3.41
CA SER A 585 -79.37 -99.97 2.24
C SER A 585 -80.87 -99.66 2.21
N GLY A 586 -81.41 -99.15 3.31
CA GLY A 586 -82.84 -99.01 3.57
C GLY A 586 -83.54 -100.33 3.93
N SER A 587 -82.80 -101.42 4.20
CA SER A 587 -83.41 -102.70 4.58
C SER A 587 -82.45 -103.69 5.28
N ILE A 588 -82.75 -103.97 6.55
CA ILE A 588 -82.01 -104.94 7.38
C ILE A 588 -82.07 -106.36 6.77
N ASN A 589 -80.90 -106.92 6.47
CA ASN A 589 -80.74 -108.28 5.95
C ASN A 589 -79.37 -108.88 6.34
N ILE A 590 -78.99 -110.01 5.74
CA ILE A 590 -77.74 -110.72 6.08
C ILE A 590 -76.48 -109.92 5.72
N LEU A 591 -76.59 -108.95 4.81
CA LEU A 591 -75.48 -108.08 4.43
C LEU A 591 -75.09 -107.16 5.58
N ASP A 592 -76.03 -106.70 6.40
CA ASP A 592 -75.79 -105.87 7.59
C ASP A 592 -75.03 -106.65 8.67
N VAL A 593 -75.45 -107.90 8.93
CA VAL A 593 -74.72 -108.83 9.80
C VAL A 593 -73.29 -109.01 9.31
N THR A 594 -73.12 -109.16 7.99
CA THR A 594 -71.79 -109.34 7.38
C THR A 594 -70.95 -108.06 7.50
N TYR A 595 -71.58 -106.90 7.43
CA TYR A 595 -70.96 -105.60 7.55
C TYR A 595 -70.41 -105.36 8.96
N ILE A 596 -71.23 -105.56 10.02
CA ILE A 596 -70.75 -105.47 11.42
C ILE A 596 -69.63 -106.47 11.70
N VAL A 597 -69.73 -107.72 11.20
CA VAL A 597 -68.66 -108.71 11.34
C VAL A 597 -67.35 -108.24 10.69
N ASN A 598 -67.43 -107.60 9.51
CA ASN A 598 -66.25 -107.08 8.83
C ASN A 598 -65.66 -105.87 9.59
N TYR A 599 -66.50 -104.97 10.09
CA TYR A 599 -66.10 -103.85 10.94
C TYR A 599 -65.33 -104.34 12.19
N LEU A 600 -65.97 -105.16 13.02
CA LEU A 600 -65.40 -105.60 14.31
C LEU A 600 -64.15 -106.48 14.19
N TYR A 601 -64.07 -107.33 13.15
CA TYR A 601 -63.07 -108.41 13.11
C TYR A 601 -62.16 -108.41 11.90
N LYS A 602 -62.42 -107.58 10.88
CA LYS A 602 -61.64 -107.57 9.63
C LYS A 602 -61.15 -106.18 9.22
N GLY A 603 -61.34 -105.17 10.06
CA GLY A 603 -60.95 -103.79 9.76
C GLY A 603 -61.77 -103.18 8.61
N GLY A 604 -63.03 -103.56 8.51
CA GLY A 604 -63.99 -102.91 7.60
C GLY A 604 -64.34 -101.49 8.05
N PRO A 605 -65.02 -100.71 7.19
CA PRO A 605 -65.53 -99.38 7.55
C PRO A 605 -66.51 -99.42 8.73
N GLU A 606 -66.66 -98.30 9.43
CA GLU A 606 -67.67 -98.10 10.49
C GLU A 606 -69.10 -98.29 9.94
N PRO A 607 -70.06 -98.74 10.78
CA PRO A 607 -71.48 -98.76 10.45
C PRO A 607 -71.96 -97.41 9.93
N ASP A 608 -72.75 -97.46 8.87
CA ASP A 608 -73.35 -96.29 8.21
C ASP A 608 -74.86 -96.56 8.11
N CYS A 609 -75.67 -95.82 8.88
CA CYS A 609 -77.11 -96.04 8.99
C CYS A 609 -77.87 -94.90 8.29
N PRO A 610 -79.08 -95.17 7.73
CA PRO A 610 -79.84 -94.21 6.93
C PRO A 610 -80.43 -93.02 7.70
#